data_AF-A0A0J8GI66-F1
#
_entry.id   AF-A0A0J8GI66-F1
#
_cell.length_a   1.000
_cell.length_b   1.000
_cell.length_c   1.000
_cell.angle_alpha   90.00
_cell.angle_beta   90.00
_cell.angle_gamma   90.00
#
_symmetry.space_group_name_H-M   'P 1'
#
loop_
_entity.id
_entity.type
_entity.pdbx_description
1 polymer ?
#
loop_
_entity_poly.entity_id
_entity_poly.type
_entity_poly.pdbx_seq_one_letter_code
_entity_poly.pdbx_strand_id
1 'polypeptide(L)'
;MKISFNLAFRIIENIYKTESNLLELVNDRSKFGRKNLPNKTDFLWTIYQLEEAGYVFRYNSNHGIRYGRTEKGDFIYEKYKDLPVSKWPEFFIDDEA
;
A
#
# COMPACT_ATOMS: atom_id res chain seq x y z
N MET A 1 -6.53 5.25 -13.25
CA MET A 1 -7.08 5.57 -11.91
C MET A 1 -6.10 6.50 -11.19
N LYS A 2 -6.54 7.49 -10.38
CA LYS A 2 -5.63 8.40 -9.64
C LYS A 2 -5.60 8.06 -8.16
N ILE A 3 -4.56 7.36 -7.73
CA ILE A 3 -4.31 7.02 -6.32
C ILE A 3 -3.08 7.80 -5.88
N SER A 4 -3.09 8.37 -4.68
CA SER A 4 -1.88 9.01 -4.12
C SER A 4 -0.76 7.98 -4.04
N PHE A 5 0.36 8.25 -4.73
CA PHE A 5 1.48 7.32 -4.72
C PHE A 5 2.06 7.13 -3.32
N ASN A 6 2.13 8.21 -2.55
CA ASN A 6 2.66 8.18 -1.19
C ASN A 6 1.88 7.20 -0.29
N LEU A 7 0.55 7.24 -0.37
CA LEU A 7 -0.30 6.36 0.41
C LEU A 7 -0.13 4.90 0.00
N ALA A 8 -0.20 4.64 -1.30
CA ALA A 8 -0.07 3.30 -1.85
C ALA A 8 1.31 2.69 -1.56
N PHE A 9 2.39 3.44 -1.76
CA PHE A 9 3.76 2.99 -1.48
C PHE A 9 3.93 2.60 0.00
N ARG A 10 3.37 3.38 0.92
CA ARG A 10 3.46 3.07 2.35
C ARG A 10 2.66 1.82 2.75
N ILE A 11 1.52 1.57 2.11
CA ILE A 11 0.78 0.31 2.29
C ILE A 11 1.62 -0.87 1.82
N ILE A 12 2.22 -0.77 0.63
CA ILE A 12 3.13 -1.78 0.07
C ILE A 12 4.32 -1.99 1.01
N GLU A 13 4.96 -0.92 1.49
CA GLU A 13 6.09 -0.98 2.42
C GLU A 13 5.74 -1.74 3.71
N ASN A 14 4.56 -1.49 4.30
CA ASN A 14 4.13 -2.18 5.51
C ASN A 14 3.96 -3.69 5.27
N ILE A 15 3.31 -4.06 4.16
CA ILE A 15 3.12 -5.47 3.76
C ILE A 15 4.45 -6.14 3.46
N TYR A 16 5.40 -5.41 2.86
CA TYR A 16 6.74 -5.91 2.57
C TYR A 16 7.51 -6.26 3.85
N LYS A 17 7.45 -5.40 4.86
CA LYS A 17 8.15 -5.59 6.14
C LYS A 17 7.53 -6.70 6.98
N THR A 18 6.20 -6.80 6.95
CA THR A 18 5.43 -7.74 7.77
C THR A 18 4.12 -8.06 7.09
N GLU A 19 3.80 -9.35 6.90
CA GLU A 19 2.46 -9.77 6.52
C GLU A 19 1.44 -9.15 7.47
N SER A 20 0.43 -8.47 6.93
CA SER A 20 -0.47 -7.63 7.71
C SER A 20 -1.92 -7.94 7.38
N ASN A 21 -2.80 -7.90 8.37
CA ASN A 21 -4.25 -7.85 8.15
C ASN A 21 -4.75 -6.41 7.97
N LEU A 22 -6.03 -6.27 7.60
CA LEU A 22 -6.63 -4.95 7.35
C LEU A 22 -6.56 -4.03 8.58
N LEU A 23 -6.77 -4.57 9.78
CA LEU A 23 -6.77 -3.79 11.01
C LEU A 23 -5.38 -3.26 11.34
N GLU A 24 -4.35 -4.08 11.17
CA GLU A 24 -2.94 -3.72 11.34
C GLU A 24 -2.55 -2.61 10.36
N LEU A 25 -2.89 -2.74 9.08
CA LEU A 25 -2.63 -1.70 8.07
C LEU A 25 -3.32 -0.38 8.43
N VAL A 26 -4.60 -0.43 8.83
CA VAL A 26 -5.36 0.76 9.22
C VAL A 26 -4.79 1.40 10.48
N ASN A 27 -4.32 0.63 11.46
CA ASN A 27 -3.71 1.17 12.67
C ASN A 27 -2.36 1.83 12.38
N ASP A 28 -1.61 1.26 11.43
CA ASP A 28 -0.33 1.79 10.98
C ASP A 28 -0.45 3.14 10.27
N ARG A 29 -1.64 3.52 9.79
CA ARG A 29 -1.92 4.88 9.29
C ARG A 29 -1.52 5.97 10.30
N SER A 30 -1.52 5.67 11.59
CA SER A 30 -1.16 6.62 12.65
C SER A 30 0.34 6.95 12.69
N LYS A 31 1.19 6.07 12.13
CA LYS A 31 2.63 6.27 11.97
C LYS A 31 2.96 7.32 10.90
N PHE A 32 1.97 7.81 10.14
CA PHE A 32 2.15 8.75 9.02
C PHE A 32 2.26 10.21 9.49
N GLY A 33 2.22 10.46 10.80
CA GLY A 33 2.29 11.79 11.40
C GLY A 33 0.90 12.42 11.52
N ARG A 34 0.60 12.99 12.70
CA ARG A 34 -0.74 13.49 13.07
C ARG A 34 -1.34 14.55 12.12
N LYS A 35 -0.52 15.27 11.35
CA LYS A 35 -0.98 16.34 10.46
C LYS A 35 -1.56 15.88 9.13
N ASN A 36 -1.18 14.69 8.63
CA ASN A 36 -1.56 14.21 7.30
C ASN A 36 -2.09 12.76 7.36
N LEU A 37 -2.93 12.45 8.36
CA LEU A 37 -3.55 11.12 8.43
C LEU A 37 -4.46 10.95 7.20
N PRO A 38 -4.23 9.93 6.36
CA PRO A 38 -5.16 9.62 5.28
C PRO A 38 -6.54 9.34 5.86
N ASN A 39 -7.59 9.82 5.19
CA ASN A 39 -8.96 9.45 5.54
C ASN A 39 -9.08 7.92 5.52
N LYS A 40 -9.81 7.34 6.49
CA LYS A 40 -10.04 5.89 6.57
C LYS A 40 -10.64 5.35 5.26
N THR A 41 -11.55 6.08 4.64
CA THR A 41 -12.16 5.67 3.36
C THR A 41 -11.11 5.59 2.25
N ASP A 42 -10.31 6.64 2.07
CA ASP A 42 -9.26 6.67 1.04
C ASP A 42 -8.20 5.59 1.26
N PHE A 43 -7.88 5.31 2.53
CA PHE A 43 -6.95 4.25 2.92
C PHE A 43 -7.49 2.87 2.53
N LEU A 44 -8.73 2.56 2.91
CA LEU A 44 -9.38 1.28 2.56
C LEU A 44 -9.55 1.13 1.05
N TRP A 45 -9.94 2.21 0.37
CA TRP A 45 -10.06 2.23 -1.08
C TRP A 45 -8.72 1.98 -1.76
N THR A 46 -7.63 2.58 -1.25
CA THR A 46 -6.28 2.33 -1.78
C THR A 46 -5.86 0.87 -1.62
N ILE A 47 -6.17 0.22 -0.50
CA ILE A 47 -5.88 -1.21 -0.31
C ILE A 47 -6.63 -2.03 -1.36
N TYR A 48 -7.93 -1.79 -1.52
CA TYR A 48 -8.75 -2.50 -2.51
C TYR A 48 -8.19 -2.35 -3.92
N GLN A 49 -7.80 -1.14 -4.30
CA GLN A 49 -7.23 -0.87 -5.61
C GLN A 49 -5.86 -1.54 -5.82
N LEU A 50 -5.01 -1.60 -4.78
CA LEU A 50 -3.73 -2.31 -4.85
C LEU A 50 -3.93 -3.83 -4.98
N GLU A 51 -4.95 -4.37 -4.33
CA GLU A 51 -5.34 -5.78 -4.46
C GLU A 51 -5.84 -6.07 -5.88
N GLU A 52 -6.77 -5.26 -6.39
CA GLU A 52 -7.35 -5.39 -7.73
C GLU A 52 -6.30 -5.31 -8.83
N ALA A 53 -5.33 -4.39 -8.70
CA ALA A 53 -4.22 -4.23 -9.64
C ALA A 53 -3.05 -5.22 -9.42
N GLY A 54 -3.13 -6.10 -8.41
CA GLY A 54 -2.15 -7.16 -8.17
C GLY A 54 -0.83 -6.69 -7.55
N TYR A 55 -0.78 -5.49 -6.95
CA TYR A 55 0.39 -5.01 -6.19
C TYR A 55 0.47 -5.62 -4.78
N VAL A 56 -0.65 -6.15 -4.28
CA VAL A 56 -0.70 -6.91 -3.02
C VAL A 56 -1.62 -8.11 -3.22
N PHE A 57 -1.35 -9.22 -2.52
CA PHE A 57 -2.16 -10.43 -2.63
C PHE A 57 -2.94 -10.67 -1.34
N ARG A 58 -4.26 -10.81 -1.46
CA ARG A 58 -5.14 -11.14 -0.33
C ARG A 58 -5.30 -12.66 -0.20
N TYR A 59 -5.09 -13.18 1.00
CA TYR A 59 -5.23 -14.62 1.28
C TYR A 59 -5.85 -14.89 2.65
N ASN A 60 -6.40 -16.10 2.80
CA ASN A 60 -6.93 -16.58 4.07
C ASN A 60 -5.84 -17.30 4.86
N SER A 61 -5.62 -16.86 6.08
CA SER A 61 -4.77 -17.54 7.08
C SER A 61 -5.64 -18.13 8.20
N ASN A 62 -5.04 -18.91 9.09
CA ASN A 62 -5.69 -19.41 10.30
C ASN A 62 -6.21 -18.29 11.23
N HIS A 63 -5.70 -17.07 11.07
CA HIS A 63 -6.09 -15.88 11.85
C HIS A 63 -6.93 -14.87 11.05
N GLY A 64 -7.47 -15.29 9.90
CA GLY A 64 -8.32 -14.47 9.03
C GLY A 64 -7.59 -13.95 7.79
N ILE A 65 -8.18 -12.91 7.18
CA ILE A 65 -7.70 -12.30 5.93
C ILE A 65 -6.38 -11.56 6.18
N ARG A 66 -5.37 -11.87 5.38
CA ARG A 66 -4.08 -11.18 5.37
C ARG A 66 -3.72 -10.70 3.97
N TYR A 67 -2.80 -9.75 3.92
CA TYR A 67 -2.20 -9.23 2.70
C TYR A 67 -0.73 -9.60 2.66
N GLY A 68 -0.32 -10.17 1.53
CA GLY A 68 1.05 -10.60 1.23
C GLY A 68 1.62 -9.87 0.03
N ARG A 69 2.91 -10.12 -0.19
CA ARG A 69 3.71 -9.54 -1.28
C ARG A 69 3.33 -10.13 -2.64
N THR A 70 3.56 -9.35 -3.68
CA THR A 70 3.52 -9.80 -5.08
C THR A 70 4.76 -9.29 -5.81
N GLU A 71 5.08 -9.88 -6.97
CA GLU A 71 6.21 -9.41 -7.80
C GLU A 71 6.03 -7.95 -8.23
N LYS A 72 4.81 -7.54 -8.61
CA LYS A 72 4.48 -6.14 -8.95
C LYS A 72 4.70 -5.20 -7.75
N GLY A 73 4.23 -5.59 -6.56
CA GLY A 73 4.42 -4.82 -5.33
C GLY A 73 5.90 -4.69 -4.94
N ASP A 74 6.64 -5.79 -5.01
CA ASP A 74 8.07 -5.85 -4.72
C ASP A 74 8.87 -4.96 -5.67
N PHE A 75 8.56 -4.98 -6.97
CA PHE A 75 9.20 -4.09 -7.94
C PHE A 75 9.03 -2.61 -7.59
N ILE A 76 7.80 -2.20 -7.22
CA ILE A 76 7.57 -0.81 -6.79
C ILE A 76 8.32 -0.50 -5.50
N TYR A 77 8.30 -1.40 -4.52
CA TYR A 77 9.01 -1.20 -3.26
C TYR A 77 10.51 -0.98 -3.50
N GLU A 78 11.15 -1.90 -4.21
CA GLU A 78 12.59 -1.85 -4.50
C GLU A 78 12.99 -0.60 -5.31
N LYS A 79 12.14 -0.18 -6.25
CA LYS A 79 12.41 0.99 -7.10
C LYS A 79 12.43 2.31 -6.34
N TYR A 80 11.61 2.46 -5.29
CA TYR A 80 11.39 3.77 -4.64
C TYR A 80 11.83 3.85 -3.18
N LYS A 81 12.13 2.74 -2.50
CA LYS A 81 12.49 2.72 -1.06
C LYS A 81 13.67 3.63 -0.68
N ASP A 82 14.66 3.75 -1.56
CA ASP A 82 15.89 4.53 -1.31
C ASP A 82 15.82 5.93 -1.95
N LEU A 83 14.72 6.26 -2.64
CA LEU A 83 14.53 7.55 -3.27
C LEU A 83 13.89 8.55 -2.30
N PRO A 84 14.33 9.83 -2.29
CA PRO A 84 13.64 10.85 -1.53
C PRO A 84 12.23 11.08 -2.08
N VAL A 85 11.27 11.44 -1.21
CA VAL A 85 9.86 11.64 -1.56
C VAL A 85 9.65 12.64 -2.72
N SER A 86 10.57 13.60 -2.90
CA SER A 86 10.54 14.55 -4.03
C SER A 86 10.77 13.91 -5.41
N LYS A 87 11.27 12.67 -5.46
CA LYS A 87 11.46 11.87 -6.68
C LYS A 87 10.34 10.86 -6.89
N TRP A 88 9.41 10.73 -5.95
CA TRP A 88 8.27 9.85 -6.10
C TRP A 88 7.26 10.48 -7.06
N PRO A 89 6.55 9.68 -7.88
CA PRO A 89 5.45 10.19 -8.66
C PRO A 89 4.33 10.66 -7.71
N GLU A 90 3.51 11.59 -8.17
CA GLU A 90 2.39 12.10 -7.36
C GLU A 90 1.26 11.06 -7.24
N PHE A 91 1.02 10.33 -8.34
CA PHE A 91 -0.03 9.34 -8.45
C PHE A 91 0.52 7.98 -8.88
N PHE A 92 -0.08 6.91 -8.38
CA PHE A 92 0.01 5.60 -9.01
C PHE A 92 -0.72 5.67 -10.35
N ILE A 93 -0.05 5.25 -11.40
CA ILE A 93 -0.64 5.04 -12.71
C ILE A 93 -0.52 3.54 -12.94
N ASP A 94 -1.67 2.88 -13.04
CA ASP A 94 -1.72 1.52 -13.56
C ASP A 94 -1.93 1.68 -15.07
N ASP A 95 -0.91 1.31 -15.86
CA ASP A 95 -0.91 1.44 -17.32
C ASP A 95 -1.66 0.28 -18.01
N GLU A 96 -2.18 -0.69 -17.24
CA GLU A 96 -3.01 -1.78 -17.75
C GLU A 96 -4.49 -1.45 -17.57
N ALA A 97 -5.06 -0.68 -18.52
CA ALA A 97 -6.50 -0.53 -18.75
C ALA A 97 -6.86 -1.07 -20.13
#